data_AF-A0A202DQ63-F1
#
_entry.id   AF-A0A202DQ63-F1
#
_cell.length_a   1.000
_cell.length_b   1.000
_cell.length_c   1.000
_cell.angle_alpha   90.00
_cell.angle_beta   90.00
_cell.angle_gamma   90.00
#
_symmetry.space_group_name_H-M   'P 1'
#
loop_
_entity.id
_entity.type
_entity.pdbx_description
1 polymer ?
#
loop_
_entity_poly.entity_id
_entity_poly.type
_entity_poly.pdbx_seq_one_letter_code
_entity_poly.pdbx_strand_id
1 'polypeptide(L)'
;MERTTTRTFITGLCCLLICLFIVHDCPGEESPIDVTFEFGYKGVVPRSMRLVPVKVRIANRLRNLSGRIEIRQPTSTNANEVTVVRPFKSPSPSSLTFSLFLRIEPATGIDGYSLQGRVIFDDTSVKTFSKRITAKSDKRLILHSGFVKHYLNNLEKVPAPKTPLKGVYCKHNYQFLNLHPLDFPADPIGFDSVHAVMLNESAFKTFSTKQKQSLAFWLRNGGRLLLYNQTTQLPLKQWLNSLGAHTTA
;
A
#
# COMPACT_ATOMS: atom_id res chain seq x y z
N MET A 1 39.77 -68.19 -10.37
CA MET A 1 40.12 -66.85 -9.84
C MET A 1 39.72 -65.82 -10.90
N GLU A 2 39.42 -64.58 -10.51
CA GLU A 2 39.00 -63.44 -11.36
C GLU A 2 37.51 -63.32 -11.75
N ARG A 3 36.62 -63.06 -10.78
CA ARG A 3 35.33 -62.37 -11.04
C ARG A 3 34.79 -61.66 -9.79
N THR A 4 35.55 -60.72 -9.21
CA THR A 4 35.06 -59.95 -8.03
C THR A 4 35.44 -58.47 -8.03
N THR A 5 36.28 -58.00 -8.95
CA THR A 5 36.80 -56.62 -8.94
C THR A 5 35.97 -55.61 -9.73
N THR A 6 35.10 -56.05 -10.64
CA THR A 6 34.39 -55.13 -11.55
C THR A 6 33.10 -54.53 -10.94
N ARG A 7 32.52 -55.16 -9.91
CA ARG A 7 31.26 -54.70 -9.31
C ARG A 7 31.42 -53.57 -8.30
N THR A 8 32.55 -53.47 -7.60
CA THR A 8 32.82 -52.39 -6.63
C THR A 8 33.14 -51.05 -7.29
N PHE A 9 33.68 -51.05 -8.51
CA PHE A 9 34.04 -49.83 -9.24
C PHE A 9 32.81 -49.08 -9.77
N ILE A 10 31.77 -49.80 -10.20
CA ILE A 10 30.55 -49.21 -10.76
C ILE A 10 29.70 -48.56 -9.65
N THR A 11 29.64 -49.15 -8.46
CA THR A 11 28.90 -48.59 -7.32
C THR A 11 29.57 -47.33 -6.77
N GLY A 12 30.90 -47.25 -6.77
CA GLY A 12 31.65 -46.05 -6.39
C GLY A 12 31.46 -44.89 -7.36
N LEU A 13 31.41 -45.17 -8.67
CA LEU A 13 31.20 -44.15 -9.71
C LEU A 13 29.77 -43.58 -9.67
N CYS A 14 28.76 -44.40 -9.38
CA CYS A 14 27.38 -43.92 -9.21
C CYS A 14 27.20 -43.02 -7.98
N CYS A 15 27.87 -43.30 -6.84
CA CYS A 15 27.81 -42.41 -5.68
C CYS A 15 28.48 -41.04 -5.96
N LEU A 16 29.58 -41.01 -6.74
CA LEU A 16 30.24 -39.75 -7.09
C LEU A 16 29.40 -38.88 -8.04
N LEU A 17 28.69 -39.51 -8.99
CA LEU A 17 27.78 -38.83 -9.92
C LEU A 17 26.51 -38.32 -9.23
N ILE A 18 25.98 -39.03 -8.23
CA ILE A 18 24.81 -38.56 -7.47
C ILE A 18 25.16 -37.35 -6.58
N CYS A 19 26.39 -37.28 -6.04
CA CYS A 19 26.86 -36.10 -5.30
C CYS A 19 27.06 -34.87 -6.20
N LEU A 20 27.35 -35.05 -7.50
CA LEU A 20 27.49 -33.95 -8.47
C LEU A 20 26.14 -33.34 -8.90
N PHE A 21 25.02 -34.04 -8.69
CA PHE A 21 23.67 -33.52 -8.94
C PHE A 21 22.97 -32.97 -7.71
N ILE A 22 23.63 -32.93 -6.55
CA ILE A 22 23.23 -32.02 -5.47
C ILE A 22 23.72 -30.63 -5.87
N VAL A 23 23.10 -30.11 -6.93
CA VAL A 23 22.98 -28.68 -7.16
C VAL A 23 22.48 -28.14 -5.83
N HIS A 24 23.38 -27.50 -5.10
CA HIS A 24 22.98 -26.61 -4.04
C HIS A 24 21.97 -25.67 -4.68
N ASP A 25 20.69 -25.85 -4.36
CA ASP A 25 19.76 -24.74 -4.31
C ASP A 25 20.39 -23.76 -3.33
N CYS A 26 21.25 -22.91 -3.88
CA CYS A 26 21.86 -21.81 -3.18
C CYS A 26 20.67 -21.00 -2.68
N PRO A 27 20.47 -20.84 -1.36
CA PRO A 27 19.35 -20.07 -0.85
C PRO A 27 19.44 -18.71 -1.52
N GLY A 28 18.42 -18.39 -2.33
CA GLY A 28 18.47 -17.27 -3.28
C GLY A 28 19.06 -16.04 -2.63
N GLU A 29 20.21 -15.61 -3.16
CA GLU A 29 20.97 -14.49 -2.64
C GLU A 29 20.03 -13.29 -2.49
N GLU A 30 19.70 -12.92 -1.25
CA GLU A 30 18.81 -11.79 -0.99
C GLU A 30 19.42 -10.57 -1.67
N SER A 31 18.70 -10.03 -2.67
CA SER A 31 19.15 -8.83 -3.39
C SER A 31 19.58 -7.77 -2.38
N PRO A 32 20.82 -7.23 -2.45
CA PRO A 32 21.35 -6.31 -1.45
C PRO A 32 20.61 -4.97 -1.44
N ILE A 33 19.72 -4.77 -2.41
CA ILE A 33 18.79 -3.66 -2.49
C ILE A 33 17.39 -4.23 -2.74
N ASP A 34 16.43 -3.82 -1.93
CA ASP A 34 15.00 -4.12 -2.09
C ASP A 34 14.21 -2.81 -2.20
N VAL A 35 13.36 -2.73 -3.21
CA VAL A 35 12.51 -1.55 -3.48
C VAL A 35 11.08 -2.00 -3.65
N THR A 36 10.20 -1.47 -2.79
CA THR A 36 8.77 -1.76 -2.85
C THR A 36 7.97 -0.48 -3.07
N PHE A 37 6.91 -0.61 -3.87
CA PHE A 37 5.96 0.46 -4.16
C PHE A 37 4.57 0.02 -3.68
N GLU A 38 3.93 0.87 -2.89
CA GLU A 38 2.52 0.75 -2.54
C GLU A 38 1.78 1.98 -3.05
N PHE A 39 0.84 1.77 -3.97
CA PHE A 39 -0.04 2.82 -4.49
C PHE A 39 -1.40 2.73 -3.81
N GLY A 40 -1.92 3.86 -3.34
CA GLY A 40 -3.15 3.90 -2.57
C GLY A 40 -2.99 3.21 -1.21
N TYR A 41 -4.10 2.77 -0.64
CA TYR A 41 -4.12 1.98 0.59
C TYR A 41 -4.33 0.51 0.24
N LYS A 42 -3.32 -0.35 0.47
CA LYS A 42 -3.41 -1.79 0.13
C LYS A 42 -3.81 -2.02 -1.34
N GLY A 43 -3.29 -1.18 -2.25
CA GLY A 43 -3.60 -1.22 -3.68
C GLY A 43 -4.93 -0.56 -4.08
N VAL A 44 -5.69 -0.02 -3.11
CA VAL A 44 -6.95 0.68 -3.36
C VAL A 44 -6.70 2.17 -3.56
N VAL A 45 -7.12 2.68 -4.71
CA VAL A 45 -6.94 4.07 -5.10
C VAL A 45 -8.29 4.80 -5.04
N PRO A 46 -8.41 5.95 -4.36
CA PRO A 46 -9.66 6.68 -4.25
C PRO A 46 -10.13 7.23 -5.61
N ARG A 47 -11.43 7.54 -5.74
CA ARG A 47 -12.00 8.31 -6.87
C ARG A 47 -11.14 9.52 -7.23
N SER A 48 -11.05 9.79 -8.53
CA SER A 48 -10.43 10.97 -9.16
C SER A 48 -10.67 12.28 -8.39
N MET A 49 -9.69 13.18 -8.41
CA MET A 49 -9.63 14.48 -7.69
C MET A 49 -9.21 14.40 -6.21
N ARG A 50 -9.05 13.21 -5.65
CA ARG A 50 -8.40 13.05 -4.34
C ARG A 50 -6.91 12.81 -4.52
N LEU A 51 -6.15 13.07 -3.46
CA LEU A 51 -4.76 12.67 -3.42
C LEU A 51 -4.67 11.15 -3.40
N VAL A 52 -3.64 10.61 -4.04
CA VAL A 52 -3.33 9.18 -3.99
C VAL A 52 -2.01 9.01 -3.28
N PRO A 53 -2.00 8.38 -2.08
CA PRO A 53 -0.75 8.14 -1.38
C PRO A 53 0.07 7.10 -2.14
N VAL A 54 1.37 7.34 -2.24
CA VAL A 54 2.35 6.39 -2.76
C VAL A 54 3.45 6.23 -1.73
N LYS A 55 3.63 5.02 -1.22
CA LYS A 55 4.75 4.68 -0.36
C LYS A 55 5.82 3.98 -1.18
N VAL A 56 7.03 4.48 -1.07
CA VAL A 56 8.22 3.86 -1.67
C VAL A 56 9.17 3.51 -0.54
N ARG A 57 9.43 2.23 -0.35
CA ARG A 57 10.42 1.76 0.61
C ARG A 57 11.66 1.28 -0.13
N ILE A 58 12.82 1.77 0.31
CA ILE A 58 14.14 1.41 -0.21
C ILE A 58 14.92 0.82 0.96
N ALA A 59 15.18 -0.48 0.93
CA ALA A 59 16.11 -1.15 1.82
C ALA A 59 17.44 -1.34 1.09
N ASN A 60 18.52 -0.85 1.69
CA ASN A 60 19.84 -0.83 1.09
C ASN A 60 20.86 -1.43 2.06
N ARG A 61 21.52 -2.50 1.62
CA ARG A 61 22.61 -3.19 2.34
C ARG A 61 23.90 -3.21 1.51
N LEU A 62 23.92 -2.58 0.34
CA LEU A 62 25.05 -2.63 -0.60
C LEU A 62 26.15 -1.63 -0.21
N ARG A 63 25.89 -0.33 -0.41
CA ARG A 63 26.79 0.80 -0.14
C ARG A 63 25.99 2.09 -0.03
N ASN A 64 26.61 3.22 0.27
CA ASN A 64 25.91 4.50 0.22
C ASN A 64 25.45 4.78 -1.22
N LEU A 65 24.15 5.04 -1.40
CA LEU A 65 23.52 5.27 -2.69
C LEU A 65 22.76 6.60 -2.69
N SER A 66 22.64 7.19 -3.88
CA SER A 66 21.75 8.31 -4.15
C SER A 66 20.98 8.07 -5.44
N GLY A 67 19.91 8.82 -5.61
CA GLY A 67 19.10 8.74 -6.82
C GLY A 67 17.82 9.53 -6.70
N ARG A 68 16.84 9.13 -7.50
CA ARG A 68 15.52 9.75 -7.54
C ARG A 68 14.41 8.73 -7.66
N ILE A 69 13.32 9.02 -6.97
CA ILE A 69 12.03 8.35 -7.12
C ILE A 69 11.25 9.16 -8.16
N GLU A 70 10.76 8.50 -9.19
CA GLU A 70 9.92 9.11 -10.22
C GLU A 70 8.57 8.41 -10.26
N ILE A 71 7.48 9.16 -10.14
CA ILE A 71 6.13 8.65 -10.33
C ILE A 71 5.48 9.33 -11.53
N ARG A 72 5.18 8.54 -12.56
CA ARG A 72 4.45 8.97 -13.76
C ARG A 72 2.96 8.78 -13.54
N GLN A 73 2.20 9.82 -13.86
CA GLN A 73 0.74 9.87 -13.73
C GLN A 73 0.11 10.57 -14.94
N PRO A 74 -1.14 10.23 -15.31
CA PRO A 74 -1.86 10.93 -16.38
C PRO A 74 -2.22 12.36 -15.97
N THR A 75 -2.40 13.22 -16.98
CA THR A 75 -3.07 14.52 -16.83
C THR A 75 -4.55 14.45 -17.20
N SER A 76 -5.30 15.51 -16.89
CA SER A 76 -6.74 15.66 -17.17
C SER A 76 -7.11 15.54 -18.65
N THR A 77 -6.14 15.63 -19.55
CA THR A 77 -6.35 15.52 -21.00
C THR A 77 -5.88 14.18 -21.57
N ASN A 78 -5.32 13.27 -20.76
CA ASN A 78 -4.72 11.98 -21.15
C ASN A 78 -3.67 12.03 -22.29
N ALA A 79 -3.43 13.18 -22.90
CA ALA A 79 -2.43 13.39 -23.94
C ALA A 79 -1.02 13.57 -23.36
N ASN A 80 -0.92 13.96 -22.09
CA ASN A 80 0.36 14.23 -21.42
C ASN A 80 0.47 13.46 -20.09
N GLU A 81 1.67 13.00 -19.76
CA GLU A 81 2.02 12.45 -18.45
C GLU A 81 2.77 13.51 -17.63
N VAL A 82 2.47 13.59 -16.33
CA VAL A 82 3.27 14.35 -15.36
C VAL A 82 4.16 13.38 -14.59
N THR A 83 5.42 13.75 -14.39
CA THR A 83 6.36 13.00 -13.55
C THR A 83 6.62 13.75 -12.26
N VAL A 84 6.25 13.16 -11.13
CA VAL A 84 6.66 13.65 -9.80
C VAL A 84 8.03 13.06 -9.48
N VAL A 85 9.01 13.91 -9.24
CA VAL A 85 10.40 13.52 -8.95
C VAL A 85 10.75 13.85 -7.51
N ARG A 86 11.31 12.89 -6.77
CA ARG A 86 11.83 13.09 -5.42
C ARG A 86 13.25 12.53 -5.28
N PRO A 87 14.27 13.37 -5.05
CA PRO A 87 15.63 12.88 -4.81
C PRO A 87 15.71 12.17 -3.46
N PHE A 88 16.66 11.25 -3.33
CA PHE A 88 16.96 10.57 -2.08
C PHE A 88 18.46 10.28 -1.92
N LYS A 89 18.87 10.11 -0.65
CA LYS A 89 20.16 9.55 -0.25
C LYS A 89 19.88 8.41 0.71
N SER A 90 20.50 7.25 0.47
CA SER A 90 20.32 6.01 1.23
C SER A 90 21.68 5.51 1.70
N PRO A 91 22.02 5.72 2.99
CA PRO A 91 23.24 5.13 3.55
C PRO A 91 23.13 3.60 3.61
N SER A 92 24.25 2.90 3.72
CA SER A 92 24.26 1.45 4.00
C SER A 92 24.76 1.18 5.42
N PRO A 93 24.08 0.34 6.21
CA PRO A 93 22.76 -0.25 5.96
C PRO A 93 21.62 0.75 6.24
N SER A 94 20.53 0.73 5.46
CA SER A 94 19.33 1.51 5.78
C SER A 94 18.02 0.90 5.27
N SER A 95 16.91 1.35 5.87
CA SER A 95 15.56 1.13 5.37
C SER A 95 14.79 2.45 5.42
N LEU A 96 14.65 3.09 4.27
CA LEU A 96 14.00 4.39 4.13
C LEU A 96 12.60 4.20 3.55
N THR A 97 11.63 4.95 4.07
CA THR A 97 10.26 5.00 3.55
C THR A 97 9.91 6.43 3.17
N PHE A 98 9.49 6.61 1.92
CA PHE A 98 9.06 7.88 1.37
C PHE A 98 7.56 7.84 1.13
N SER A 99 6.84 8.82 1.70
CA SER A 99 5.43 9.06 1.39
C SER A 99 5.31 10.20 0.39
N LEU A 100 4.69 9.92 -0.74
CA LEU A 100 4.35 10.86 -1.81
C LEU A 100 2.83 10.95 -1.92
N PHE A 101 2.31 12.11 -2.28
CA PHE A 101 0.87 12.31 -2.50
C PHE A 101 0.65 12.85 -3.89
N LEU A 102 -0.06 12.07 -4.70
CA LEU A 102 -0.28 12.34 -6.11
C LEU A 102 -1.66 12.95 -6.30
N ARG A 103 -1.74 14.13 -6.92
CA ARG A 103 -3.02 14.66 -7.39
C ARG A 103 -3.31 14.07 -8.77
N ILE A 104 -4.35 13.24 -8.85
CA ILE A 104 -4.72 12.55 -10.08
C ILE A 104 -6.05 13.08 -10.60
N GLU A 105 -6.00 13.60 -11.82
CA GLU A 105 -7.14 14.09 -12.58
C GLU A 105 -7.15 13.31 -13.89
N PRO A 106 -7.79 12.12 -13.96
CA PRO A 106 -7.88 11.38 -15.21
C PRO A 106 -8.85 12.09 -16.17
N ALA A 107 -8.62 11.94 -17.48
CA ALA A 107 -9.56 12.47 -18.46
C ALA A 107 -10.95 11.85 -18.32
N THR A 108 -11.98 12.67 -18.55
CA THR A 108 -13.39 12.26 -18.45
C THR A 108 -13.71 11.11 -19.41
N GLY A 109 -14.42 10.08 -18.93
CA GLY A 109 -14.90 8.98 -19.77
C GLY A 109 -13.94 7.79 -19.92
N ILE A 110 -12.91 7.68 -19.08
CA ILE A 110 -11.90 6.60 -19.16
C ILE A 110 -12.02 5.65 -17.97
N ASP A 111 -12.07 4.35 -18.28
CA ASP A 111 -12.25 3.23 -17.33
C ASP A 111 -10.99 2.85 -16.53
N GLY A 112 -10.19 3.85 -16.16
CA GLY A 112 -8.98 3.70 -15.34
C GLY A 112 -7.77 4.43 -15.90
N TYR A 113 -6.68 4.41 -15.13
CA TYR A 113 -5.42 5.01 -15.51
C TYR A 113 -4.21 4.19 -15.04
N SER A 114 -3.09 4.35 -15.73
CA SER A 114 -1.83 3.71 -15.36
C SER A 114 -1.02 4.63 -14.46
N LEU A 115 -0.50 4.08 -13.36
CA LEU A 115 0.54 4.72 -12.53
C LEU A 115 1.82 3.91 -12.65
N GLN A 116 2.94 4.61 -12.84
CA GLN A 116 4.25 3.97 -12.89
C GLN A 116 5.22 4.64 -11.92
N GLY A 117 5.71 3.88 -10.95
CA GLY A 117 6.79 4.27 -10.06
C GLY A 117 8.11 3.71 -10.53
N ARG A 118 9.17 4.51 -10.43
CA ARG A 118 10.56 4.12 -10.71
C ARG A 118 11.49 4.63 -9.62
N VAL A 119 12.47 3.82 -9.25
CA VAL A 119 13.63 4.24 -8.45
C VAL A 119 14.85 4.11 -9.35
N ILE A 120 15.44 5.26 -9.67
CA ILE A 120 16.62 5.38 -10.53
C ILE A 120 17.77 5.80 -9.62
N PHE A 121 18.83 5.00 -9.59
CA PHE A 121 20.05 5.31 -8.87
C PHE A 121 20.99 6.14 -9.75
N ASP A 122 21.74 7.06 -9.14
CA ASP A 122 22.77 7.83 -9.86
C ASP A 122 23.94 6.92 -10.27
N ASP A 123 24.19 5.88 -9.47
CA ASP A 123 25.11 4.80 -9.79
C ASP A 123 24.50 3.86 -10.83
N THR A 124 24.97 4.00 -12.07
CA THR A 124 24.48 3.23 -13.23
C THR A 124 24.72 1.72 -13.14
N SER A 125 25.59 1.26 -12.22
CA SER A 125 25.78 -0.18 -11.98
C SER A 125 24.60 -0.81 -11.21
N VAL A 126 23.78 0.01 -10.55
CA VAL A 126 22.60 -0.44 -9.82
C VAL A 126 21.39 -0.42 -10.73
N LYS A 127 20.70 -1.56 -10.87
CA LYS A 127 19.50 -1.68 -11.69
C LYS A 127 18.41 -0.70 -11.26
N THR A 128 17.68 -0.16 -12.23
CA THR A 128 16.45 0.61 -11.96
C THR A 128 15.34 -0.32 -11.53
N PHE A 129 14.59 0.07 -10.50
CA PHE A 129 13.41 -0.66 -10.04
C PHE A 129 12.16 0.05 -10.54
N SER A 130 11.17 -0.69 -11.02
CA SER A 130 9.92 -0.10 -11.46
C SER A 130 8.71 -0.94 -11.12
N LYS A 131 7.58 -0.27 -10.86
CA LYS A 131 6.28 -0.89 -10.66
C LYS A 131 5.24 -0.10 -11.44
N ARG A 132 4.48 -0.80 -12.29
CA ARG A 132 3.30 -0.25 -12.95
C ARG A 132 2.05 -0.88 -12.35
N ILE A 133 1.02 -0.07 -12.14
CA ILE A 133 -0.32 -0.53 -11.80
C ILE A 133 -1.34 0.12 -12.71
N THR A 134 -2.43 -0.60 -12.98
CA THR A 134 -3.63 -0.01 -13.57
C THR A 134 -4.63 0.23 -12.45
N ALA A 135 -4.88 1.49 -12.14
CA ALA A 135 -5.86 1.91 -11.15
C ALA A 135 -7.21 2.15 -11.82
N LYS A 136 -8.29 1.65 -11.21
CA LYS A 136 -9.68 1.98 -11.57
C LYS A 136 -10.28 2.76 -10.41
N SER A 137 -10.83 3.93 -10.68
CA SER A 137 -11.11 4.96 -9.68
C SER A 137 -12.49 5.58 -9.91
N ASP A 138 -13.54 4.75 -9.86
CA ASP A 138 -14.93 5.22 -9.97
C ASP A 138 -15.59 5.44 -8.59
N LYS A 139 -15.07 4.79 -7.54
CA LYS A 139 -15.68 4.75 -6.21
C LYS A 139 -15.03 5.67 -5.19
N ARG A 140 -15.89 6.29 -4.38
CA ARG A 140 -15.51 7.08 -3.20
C ARG A 140 -14.95 6.14 -2.13
N LEU A 141 -13.68 6.34 -1.77
CA LEU A 141 -13.01 5.53 -0.75
C LEU A 141 -13.40 5.96 0.67
N ILE A 142 -13.81 4.98 1.47
CA ILE A 142 -14.07 5.09 2.90
C ILE A 142 -13.12 4.13 3.63
N LEU A 143 -12.26 4.67 4.50
CA LEU A 143 -11.44 3.83 5.38
C LEU A 143 -12.27 3.47 6.60
N HIS A 144 -12.24 2.20 7.01
CA HIS A 144 -12.93 1.78 8.21
C HIS A 144 -12.10 0.86 9.10
N SER A 145 -12.43 0.87 10.39
CA SER A 145 -11.87 -0.08 11.37
C SER A 145 -12.84 -0.34 12.50
N GLY A 146 -12.82 -1.56 13.03
CA GLY A 146 -13.73 -2.00 14.08
C GLY A 146 -15.18 -2.24 13.62
N PHE A 147 -15.43 -2.24 12.31
CA PHE A 147 -16.75 -2.52 11.73
C PHE A 147 -16.88 -4.01 11.43
N VAL A 148 -17.93 -4.66 11.94
CA VAL A 148 -18.12 -6.12 11.80
C VAL A 148 -18.59 -6.46 10.39
N LYS A 149 -17.94 -7.45 9.77
CA LYS A 149 -18.21 -7.94 8.41
C LYS A 149 -19.69 -8.22 8.14
N HIS A 150 -20.45 -8.68 9.14
CA HIS A 150 -21.89 -8.96 9.02
C HIS A 150 -22.73 -7.77 8.51
N TYR A 151 -22.40 -6.54 8.94
CA TYR A 151 -23.09 -5.34 8.47
C TYR A 151 -22.72 -4.95 7.03
N LEU A 152 -21.51 -5.33 6.58
CA LEU A 152 -21.07 -5.15 5.20
C LEU A 152 -21.61 -6.26 4.28
N ASN A 153 -21.87 -7.47 4.79
CA ASN A 153 -22.51 -8.54 4.02
C ASN A 153 -23.94 -8.16 3.59
N ASN A 154 -24.65 -7.33 4.38
CA ASN A 154 -25.93 -6.75 3.96
C ASN A 154 -25.78 -5.68 2.85
N LEU A 155 -24.55 -5.27 2.52
CA LEU A 155 -24.22 -4.34 1.43
C LEU A 155 -23.84 -5.08 0.13
N GLU A 156 -23.72 -6.41 0.16
CA GLU A 156 -23.04 -7.29 -0.80
C GLU A 156 -23.88 -7.68 -2.05
N LYS A 157 -24.79 -6.80 -2.50
CA LYS A 157 -25.56 -7.01 -3.75
C LYS A 157 -24.89 -6.43 -5.01
N VAL A 158 -23.56 -6.33 -5.03
CA VAL A 158 -22.81 -5.83 -6.20
C VAL A 158 -21.75 -6.87 -6.59
N PRO A 159 -21.58 -7.22 -7.87
CA PRO A 159 -20.63 -8.25 -8.28
C PRO A 159 -19.22 -7.92 -7.76
N ALA A 160 -18.64 -8.85 -7.01
CA ALA A 160 -17.27 -8.71 -6.53
C ALA A 160 -16.29 -8.64 -7.72
N PRO A 161 -15.20 -7.84 -7.63
CA PRO A 161 -14.13 -7.91 -8.62
C PRO A 161 -13.55 -9.33 -8.68
N LYS A 162 -13.11 -9.76 -9.87
CA LYS A 162 -12.60 -11.12 -10.17
C LYS A 162 -11.45 -11.61 -9.27
N THR A 163 -10.83 -10.70 -8.52
CA THR A 163 -9.91 -10.99 -7.40
C THR A 163 -10.29 -10.12 -6.21
N PRO A 164 -10.97 -10.65 -5.18
CA PRO A 164 -11.33 -9.84 -4.02
C PRO A 164 -10.07 -9.46 -3.23
N LEU A 165 -9.75 -8.17 -3.20
CA LEU A 165 -8.76 -7.63 -2.26
C LEU A 165 -9.30 -7.87 -0.84
N LYS A 166 -8.53 -8.57 0.00
CA LYS A 166 -8.95 -8.90 1.38
C LYS A 166 -9.26 -7.61 2.14
N GLY A 167 -10.49 -7.50 2.63
CA GLY A 167 -10.94 -6.34 3.42
C GLY A 167 -11.48 -5.16 2.58
N VAL A 168 -11.70 -5.35 1.28
CA VAL A 168 -12.33 -4.35 0.41
C VAL A 168 -13.77 -4.74 0.10
N TYR A 169 -14.71 -3.81 0.31
CA TYR A 169 -16.13 -3.99 0.02
C TYR A 169 -16.64 -2.86 -0.88
N CYS A 170 -17.49 -3.16 -1.85
CA CYS A 170 -18.01 -2.18 -2.81
C CYS A 170 -19.54 -2.11 -2.75
N LYS A 171 -20.11 -0.91 -2.64
CA LYS A 171 -21.56 -0.68 -2.75
C LYS A 171 -21.85 0.66 -3.42
N HIS A 172 -22.68 0.64 -4.47
CA HIS A 172 -22.98 1.81 -5.30
C HIS A 172 -21.68 2.55 -5.69
N ASN A 173 -21.60 3.84 -5.33
CA ASN A 173 -20.47 4.73 -5.60
C ASN A 173 -19.40 4.72 -4.50
N TYR A 174 -19.42 3.75 -3.58
CA TYR A 174 -18.51 3.67 -2.44
C TYR A 174 -17.68 2.40 -2.43
N GLN A 175 -16.45 2.54 -1.97
CA GLN A 175 -15.52 1.46 -1.68
C GLN A 175 -15.06 1.59 -0.22
N PHE A 176 -15.23 0.54 0.54
CA PHE A 176 -14.90 0.45 1.95
C PHE A 176 -13.63 -0.39 2.08
N LEU A 177 -12.60 0.16 2.71
CA LEU A 177 -11.36 -0.54 2.97
C LEU A 177 -11.17 -0.70 4.47
N ASN A 178 -11.10 -1.95 4.92
CA ASN A 178 -10.77 -2.28 6.29
C ASN A 178 -9.28 -2.10 6.53
N LEU A 179 -8.92 -1.22 7.46
CA LEU A 179 -7.55 -1.00 7.90
C LEU A 179 -7.38 -1.40 9.36
N HIS A 180 -6.20 -1.95 9.65
CA HIS A 180 -5.77 -2.02 11.04
C HIS A 180 -5.59 -0.57 11.55
N PRO A 181 -5.94 -0.26 12.81
CA PRO A 181 -5.83 1.11 13.31
C PRO A 181 -4.44 1.75 13.15
N LEU A 182 -3.39 0.94 13.24
CA LEU A 182 -2.00 1.39 13.02
C LEU A 182 -1.70 1.75 11.54
N ASP A 183 -2.49 1.26 10.59
CA ASP A 183 -2.33 1.55 9.16
C ASP A 183 -2.99 2.89 8.75
N PHE A 184 -3.73 3.54 9.65
CA PHE A 184 -4.37 4.84 9.36
C PHE A 184 -3.34 5.96 9.20
N PRO A 185 -3.65 6.99 8.37
CA PRO A 185 -2.77 8.14 8.20
C PRO A 185 -2.40 8.80 9.53
N ALA A 186 -1.11 9.05 9.70
CA ALA A 186 -0.59 9.82 10.83
C ALA A 186 -0.29 11.28 10.44
N ASP A 187 -0.72 11.69 9.25
CA ASP A 187 -0.59 13.04 8.73
C ASP A 187 -1.92 13.49 8.09
N PRO A 188 -2.25 14.79 8.13
CA PRO A 188 -3.52 15.28 7.59
C PRO A 188 -3.69 15.04 6.08
N ILE A 189 -2.61 15.14 5.31
CA ILE A 189 -2.62 14.99 3.85
C ILE A 189 -3.04 13.56 3.47
N GLY A 190 -2.63 12.57 4.25
CA GLY A 190 -3.11 11.21 4.10
C GLY A 190 -4.63 11.11 4.25
N PHE A 191 -5.27 11.84 5.16
CA PHE A 191 -6.73 11.86 5.23
C PHE A 191 -7.40 12.59 4.06
N ASP A 192 -6.72 13.52 3.38
CA ASP A 192 -7.25 14.18 2.17
C ASP A 192 -7.38 13.24 0.98
N SER A 193 -6.77 12.06 1.03
CA SER A 193 -6.91 11.01 0.03
C SER A 193 -8.23 10.24 0.14
N VAL A 194 -9.01 10.41 1.20
CA VAL A 194 -10.24 9.62 1.44
C VAL A 194 -11.48 10.51 1.48
N HIS A 195 -12.65 9.90 1.27
CA HIS A 195 -13.92 10.64 1.25
C HIS A 195 -14.61 10.66 2.62
N ALA A 196 -14.41 9.61 3.40
CA ALA A 196 -14.86 9.51 4.77
C ALA A 196 -13.98 8.51 5.53
N VAL A 197 -14.01 8.61 6.85
CA VAL A 197 -13.45 7.64 7.77
C VAL A 197 -14.60 7.10 8.62
N MET A 198 -14.64 5.78 8.83
CA MET A 198 -15.64 5.12 9.67
C MET A 198 -14.96 4.38 10.81
N LEU A 199 -15.26 4.76 12.05
CA LEU A 199 -14.59 4.19 13.22
C LEU A 199 -15.60 3.81 14.30
N ASN A 200 -15.23 2.78 15.07
CA ASN A 200 -15.80 2.56 16.39
C ASN A 200 -14.83 3.06 17.48
N GLU A 201 -15.32 3.08 18.72
CA GLU A 201 -14.54 3.51 19.89
C GLU A 201 -13.26 2.67 20.08
N SER A 202 -13.35 1.35 19.90
CA SER A 202 -12.23 0.43 20.09
C SER A 202 -11.07 0.76 19.13
N ALA A 203 -11.37 0.94 17.85
CA ALA A 203 -10.39 1.35 16.85
C ALA A 203 -9.81 2.74 17.16
N PHE A 204 -10.65 3.70 17.55
CA PHE A 204 -10.17 5.04 17.89
C PHE A 204 -9.22 5.05 19.09
N LYS A 205 -9.46 4.22 20.10
CA LYS A 205 -8.57 4.09 21.27
C LYS A 205 -7.16 3.66 20.89
N THR A 206 -7.04 2.78 19.90
CA THR A 206 -5.75 2.28 19.40
C THR A 206 -4.99 3.27 18.52
N PHE A 207 -5.60 4.41 18.14
CA PHE A 207 -4.88 5.44 17.38
C PHE A 207 -3.82 6.10 18.26
N SER A 208 -2.64 6.31 17.67
CA SER A 208 -1.59 7.14 18.26
C SER A 208 -2.04 8.61 18.40
N THR A 209 -1.37 9.36 19.27
CA THR A 209 -1.62 10.81 19.45
C THR A 209 -1.53 11.55 18.12
N LYS A 210 -0.54 11.23 17.29
CA LYS A 210 -0.33 11.86 15.98
C LYS A 210 -1.46 11.58 14.99
N GLN A 211 -1.98 10.34 14.97
CA GLN A 211 -3.15 9.98 14.16
C GLN A 211 -4.41 10.71 14.64
N LYS A 212 -4.63 10.81 15.95
CA LYS A 212 -5.77 11.57 16.52
C LYS A 212 -5.69 13.05 16.16
N GLN A 213 -4.52 13.67 16.29
CA GLN A 213 -4.30 15.08 15.90
C GLN A 213 -4.53 15.30 14.40
N SER A 214 -4.04 14.38 13.56
CA SER A 214 -4.22 14.45 12.11
C SER A 214 -5.69 14.29 11.70
N LEU A 215 -6.41 13.37 12.34
CA LEU A 215 -7.84 13.19 12.15
C LEU A 215 -8.63 14.43 12.58
N ALA A 216 -8.31 15.01 13.74
CA ALA A 216 -8.93 16.26 14.21
C ALA A 216 -8.72 17.41 13.23
N PHE A 217 -7.48 17.58 12.74
CA PHE A 217 -7.17 18.60 11.74
C PHE A 217 -8.01 18.39 10.48
N TRP A 218 -8.03 17.17 9.94
CA TRP A 218 -8.80 16.85 8.75
C TRP A 218 -10.31 17.11 8.93
N LEU A 219 -10.88 16.77 10.08
CA LEU A 219 -12.29 17.03 10.40
C LEU A 219 -12.62 18.53 10.43
N ARG A 220 -11.74 19.35 11.03
CA ARG A 220 -11.88 20.82 11.04
C ARG A 220 -11.83 21.43 9.64
N ASN A 221 -11.21 20.74 8.68
CA ASN A 221 -11.12 21.15 7.28
C ASN A 221 -12.19 20.50 6.38
N GLY A 222 -13.33 20.08 6.96
CA GLY A 222 -14.46 19.53 6.22
C GLY A 222 -14.38 18.03 5.92
N GLY A 223 -13.45 17.33 6.56
CA GLY A 223 -13.42 15.87 6.61
C GLY A 223 -14.70 15.28 7.19
N ARG A 224 -14.96 14.01 6.90
CA ARG A 224 -16.19 13.32 7.31
C ARG A 224 -15.87 12.07 8.14
N LEU A 225 -16.28 12.08 9.40
CA LEU A 225 -16.19 10.91 10.29
C LEU A 225 -17.59 10.31 10.49
N LEU A 226 -17.71 9.02 10.20
CA LEU A 226 -18.87 8.21 10.49
C LEU A 226 -18.58 7.40 11.75
N LEU A 227 -19.41 7.56 12.78
CA LEU A 227 -19.29 6.80 14.00
C LEU A 227 -20.21 5.60 13.96
N TYR A 228 -19.68 4.44 14.31
CA TYR A 228 -20.49 3.24 14.46
C TYR A 228 -20.32 2.68 15.88
N ASN A 229 -21.30 2.99 16.74
CA ASN A 229 -21.65 2.19 17.92
C ASN A 229 -22.98 2.68 18.51
N GLN A 230 -23.83 1.77 18.99
CA GLN A 230 -25.15 2.03 19.59
C GLN A 230 -25.11 2.27 21.11
N THR A 231 -23.95 2.15 21.74
CA THR A 231 -23.78 2.47 23.16
C THR A 231 -23.14 3.85 23.28
N THR A 232 -23.79 4.72 24.05
CA THR A 232 -23.35 6.05 24.51
C THR A 232 -21.99 5.99 25.19
N GLN A 233 -20.91 5.81 24.45
CA GLN A 233 -19.56 5.80 25.01
C GLN A 233 -18.92 7.17 24.88
N LEU A 234 -18.58 7.73 26.05
CA LEU A 234 -18.15 9.11 26.25
C LEU A 234 -16.86 9.52 25.51
N PRO A 235 -15.78 8.73 25.36
CA PRO A 235 -14.49 9.32 25.00
C PRO A 235 -14.40 9.86 23.56
N LEU A 236 -14.86 9.11 22.54
CA LEU A 236 -14.88 9.63 21.17
C LEU A 236 -15.89 10.77 21.00
N LYS A 237 -17.06 10.68 21.65
CA LYS A 237 -18.05 11.77 21.62
C LYS A 237 -17.54 13.03 22.33
N GLN A 238 -16.90 12.90 23.49
CA GLN A 238 -16.26 14.02 24.22
C GLN A 238 -15.12 14.62 23.40
N TRP A 239 -14.31 13.78 22.76
CA TRP A 239 -13.26 14.24 21.87
C TRP A 239 -13.84 15.01 20.69
N LEU A 240 -14.91 14.54 20.06
CA LEU A 240 -15.57 15.29 18.97
C LEU A 240 -16.19 16.60 19.46
N ASN A 241 -16.80 16.60 20.63
CA ASN A 241 -17.35 17.81 21.25
C ASN A 241 -16.24 18.84 21.52
N SER A 242 -15.04 18.41 21.95
CA SER A 242 -13.90 19.31 22.16
C SER A 242 -13.33 19.87 20.85
N LEU A 243 -13.67 19.28 19.69
CA LEU A 243 -13.34 19.81 18.38
C LEU A 243 -14.39 20.81 17.85
N GLY A 244 -15.53 20.98 18.54
CA GLY A 244 -16.66 21.76 18.03
C GLY A 244 -17.36 21.11 16.83
N ALA A 245 -17.23 19.78 16.68
CA ALA A 245 -17.81 19.08 15.53
C ALA A 245 -19.34 19.01 15.63
N HIS A 246 -20.04 19.42 14.58
CA HIS A 246 -21.50 19.25 14.47
C HIS A 246 -21.82 17.78 14.18
N THR A 247 -22.49 17.11 15.13
CA THR A 247 -23.00 15.75 14.94
C THR A 247 -24.38 15.81 14.29
N THR A 248 -24.51 15.30 13.07
CA THR A 248 -25.81 15.01 12.44
C THR A 248 -26.18 13.56 12.73
N ALA A 249 -27.38 13.33 13.27
CA ALA A 249 -27.94 11.99 13.49
C ALA A 249 -28.36 11.35 12.15
#